data_AF-A0A7J3KZM8-F1
#
_entry.id   AF-A0A7J3KZM8-F1
#
_cell.length_a   1.000
_cell.length_b   1.000
_cell.length_c   1.000
_cell.angle_alpha   90.00
_cell.angle_beta   90.00
_cell.angle_gamma   90.00
#
_symmetry.space_group_name_H-M   'P 1'
#
loop_
_entity.id
_entity.type
_entity.pdbx_description
1 polymer ?
#
loop_
_entity_poly.entity_id
_entity_poly.type
_entity_poly.pdbx_seq_one_letter_code
_entity_poly.pdbx_strand_id
1 'polypeptide(L)'
;MLRNTFRNMLETIIGDFNPSEIKDPVERIVSSKEKVEDIAERFLGEVNFQGRFRRHPLVWKTIDWGNASREYKKSNAYKKIQNKLTEILKKQEIEVKDLHELSNLLRELKGVVIDFIERQAGNVEQGLRHIHAPGSVARKEAMNLYFGEKFVDDDLYRLASRLCSSIAFGESIGIYSEDEGFMRDMRQLIESFGFGLPFRIERDKLREIGIQEYDVDHPYVVLLKFIMWLRNQIDVEEDPEKREICLSILNMLQSATVNMFFMPPDKEKWCTIFFPRLDFFINNWIQRDEVRKNLEALVKNIDTFIRDALRESRRRKEVEKVRNTINLLMNNYEILCRKLIEYGVPDFYALRNLMDLAVDLSIRCGIKLHFKSLILAA
;
A
#
# COMPACT_ATOMS: atom_id res chain seq x y z
N MET A 1 11.77 16.75 18.36
CA MET A 1 12.64 15.74 17.70
C MET A 1 11.83 14.95 16.67
N LEU A 2 10.63 14.48 17.02
CA LEU A 2 9.77 13.65 16.16
C LEU A 2 9.30 14.36 14.87
N ARG A 3 9.05 15.67 14.93
CA ARG A 3 8.76 16.50 13.74
C ARG A 3 9.84 16.38 12.65
N ASN A 4 11.12 16.48 13.03
CA ASN A 4 12.24 16.35 12.08
C ASN A 4 12.35 14.91 11.55
N THR A 5 12.13 13.91 12.40
CA THR A 5 12.09 12.50 11.97
C THR A 5 11.00 12.27 10.92
N PHE A 6 9.79 12.76 11.17
CA PHE A 6 8.67 12.68 10.23
C PHE A 6 9.00 13.37 8.90
N ARG A 7 9.58 14.58 8.95
CA ARG A 7 10.02 15.30 7.75
C ARG A 7 11.03 14.50 6.95
N ASN A 8 12.05 13.94 7.60
CA ASN A 8 13.10 13.16 6.94
C ASN A 8 12.52 11.90 6.29
N MET A 9 11.51 11.26 6.91
CA MET A 9 10.80 10.13 6.30
C MET A 9 10.08 10.54 5.01
N LEU A 10 9.37 11.67 5.01
CA LEU A 10 8.75 12.20 3.80
C LEU A 10 9.78 12.51 2.70
N GLU A 11 10.88 13.19 3.05
CA GLU A 11 11.97 13.48 2.12
C GLU A 11 12.54 12.19 1.49
N THR A 12 12.73 11.15 2.31
CA THR A 12 13.20 9.83 1.86
C THR A 12 12.21 9.17 0.90
N ILE A 13 10.92 9.14 1.26
CA ILE A 13 9.85 8.55 0.44
C ILE A 13 9.80 9.21 -0.93
N ILE A 14 9.82 10.54 -0.97
CA ILE A 14 9.65 11.31 -2.21
C ILE A 14 10.91 11.25 -3.08
N GLY A 15 12.08 11.22 -2.44
CA GLY A 15 13.39 11.31 -3.09
C GLY A 15 13.69 12.71 -3.66
N ASP A 16 14.78 12.81 -4.41
CA ASP A 16 15.22 14.05 -5.06
C ASP A 16 14.92 14.08 -6.57
N PHE A 17 15.07 15.26 -7.17
CA PHE A 17 14.94 15.50 -8.62
C PHE A 17 16.32 15.68 -9.22
N ASN A 18 16.77 14.74 -10.05
CA ASN A 18 18.08 14.83 -10.68
C ASN A 18 18.02 15.64 -11.98
N PRO A 19 19.05 16.45 -12.32
CA PRO A 19 19.08 17.20 -13.58
C PRO A 19 18.89 16.33 -14.84
N SER A 20 19.38 15.08 -14.82
CA SER A 20 19.21 14.12 -15.91
C SER A 20 17.75 13.73 -16.16
N GLU A 21 16.93 13.64 -15.10
CA GLU A 21 15.50 13.30 -15.19
C GLU A 21 14.66 14.48 -15.69
N ILE A 22 15.21 15.69 -15.63
CA ILE A 22 14.53 16.94 -16.00
C ILE A 22 14.77 17.29 -17.46
N LYS A 23 15.88 16.84 -18.05
CA LYS A 23 16.29 17.17 -19.41
C LYS A 23 15.20 16.87 -20.44
N ASP A 24 14.75 15.62 -20.53
CA ASP A 24 13.75 15.22 -21.54
C ASP A 24 12.41 15.95 -21.34
N PRO A 25 11.87 16.11 -20.11
CA PRO A 25 10.73 16.98 -19.85
C PRO A 25 10.88 18.42 -20.38
N VAL A 26 12.05 19.04 -20.18
CA VAL A 26 12.30 20.41 -20.66
C VAL A 26 12.37 20.44 -22.19
N GLU A 27 13.06 19.49 -22.81
CA GLU A 27 13.15 19.38 -24.27
C GLU A 27 11.77 19.20 -24.92
N ARG A 28 10.88 18.39 -24.33
CA ARG A 28 9.50 18.22 -24.81
C ARG A 28 8.70 19.52 -24.75
N ILE A 29 8.88 20.29 -23.68
CA ILE A 29 8.22 21.59 -23.51
C ILE A 29 8.71 22.58 -24.56
N VAL A 30 10.03 22.69 -24.73
CA VAL A 30 10.64 23.59 -25.74
C VAL A 30 10.18 23.24 -27.15
N SER A 31 10.08 21.95 -27.45
CA SER A 31 9.66 21.46 -28.77
C SER A 31 8.17 21.71 -29.08
N SER A 32 7.33 21.85 -28.05
CA SER A 32 5.87 21.92 -28.22
C SER A 32 5.34 23.22 -28.84
N LYS A 33 6.11 24.32 -28.81
CA LYS A 33 5.73 25.66 -29.32
C LYS A 33 4.35 26.19 -28.83
N GLU A 34 3.79 25.63 -27.76
CA GLU A 34 2.49 26.02 -27.22
C GLU A 34 2.56 27.30 -26.37
N LYS A 35 1.38 27.83 -25.99
CA LYS A 35 1.25 29.05 -25.20
C LYS A 35 2.01 28.96 -23.88
N VAL A 36 2.60 30.09 -23.47
CA VAL A 36 3.37 30.25 -22.21
C VAL A 36 2.49 30.10 -20.96
N GLU A 37 1.18 30.33 -21.11
CA GLU A 37 0.19 30.14 -20.06
C GLU A 37 0.21 28.66 -19.61
N ASP A 38 0.45 28.44 -18.32
CA ASP A 38 0.51 27.13 -17.65
C ASP A 38 1.70 26.20 -18.00
N ILE A 39 2.80 26.73 -18.56
CA ILE A 39 4.01 25.94 -18.82
C ILE A 39 4.59 25.26 -17.57
N ALA A 40 4.53 25.89 -16.40
CA ALA A 40 4.97 25.27 -15.16
C ALA A 40 4.11 24.07 -14.77
N GLU A 41 2.79 24.13 -14.95
CA GLU A 41 1.91 23.01 -14.61
C GLU A 41 2.16 21.81 -15.54
N ARG A 42 2.33 22.08 -16.85
CA ARG A 42 2.75 21.06 -17.80
C ARG A 42 4.09 20.44 -17.41
N PHE A 43 5.08 21.27 -17.07
CA PHE A 43 6.37 20.79 -16.61
C PHE A 43 6.27 19.90 -15.39
N LEU A 44 5.50 20.30 -14.38
CA LEU A 44 5.25 19.48 -13.20
C LEU A 44 4.58 18.14 -13.56
N GLY A 45 3.72 18.12 -14.57
CA GLY A 45 3.16 16.89 -15.14
C GLY A 45 4.21 16.00 -15.80
N GLU A 46 5.07 16.58 -16.65
CA GLU A 46 6.12 15.87 -17.39
C GLU A 46 7.20 15.27 -16.48
N VAL A 47 7.59 15.98 -15.41
CA VAL A 47 8.53 15.45 -14.39
C VAL A 47 7.85 14.56 -13.36
N ASN A 48 6.53 14.32 -13.51
CA ASN A 48 5.70 13.56 -12.61
C ASN A 48 5.85 14.01 -11.14
N PHE A 49 5.84 15.33 -10.90
CA PHE A 49 6.12 15.94 -9.59
C PHE A 49 5.25 15.35 -8.49
N GLN A 50 3.92 15.34 -8.71
CA GLN A 50 3.00 14.72 -7.75
C GLN A 50 3.19 13.21 -7.67
N GLY A 51 3.44 12.53 -8.79
CA GLY A 51 3.64 11.07 -8.78
C GLY A 51 4.86 10.60 -7.98
N ARG A 52 5.86 11.46 -7.70
CA ARG A 52 6.95 11.14 -6.76
C ARG A 52 6.43 10.82 -5.36
N PHE A 53 5.34 11.46 -4.93
CA PHE A 53 4.71 11.19 -3.64
C PHE A 53 3.95 9.86 -3.64
N ARG A 54 3.68 9.25 -4.81
CA ARG A 54 3.07 7.90 -4.93
C ARG A 54 4.04 6.76 -4.67
N ARG A 55 5.33 7.05 -4.44
CA ARG A 55 6.33 6.04 -4.04
C ARG A 55 5.90 5.28 -2.77
N HIS A 56 5.18 5.96 -1.87
CA HIS A 56 4.43 5.30 -0.80
C HIS A 56 2.91 5.48 -1.04
N PRO A 57 2.20 4.46 -1.56
CA PRO A 57 0.79 4.56 -1.95
C PRO A 57 -0.16 5.05 -0.87
N LEU A 58 0.02 4.58 0.37
CA LEU A 58 -0.84 4.96 1.49
C LEU A 58 -0.65 6.41 1.92
N VAL A 59 0.61 6.85 2.09
CA VAL A 59 0.92 8.27 2.39
C VAL A 59 0.32 9.18 1.33
N TRP A 60 0.49 8.85 0.04
CA TRP A 60 -0.12 9.60 -1.07
C TRP A 60 -1.63 9.83 -0.90
N LYS A 61 -2.37 8.81 -0.47
CA LYS A 61 -3.83 8.86 -0.27
C LYS A 61 -4.25 9.82 0.85
N THR A 62 -3.38 10.04 1.82
CA THR A 62 -3.67 10.91 2.98
C THR A 62 -3.45 12.39 2.71
N ILE A 63 -2.74 12.73 1.62
CA ILE A 63 -2.41 14.12 1.28
C ILE A 63 -3.64 14.79 0.65
N ASP A 64 -4.01 15.96 1.18
CA ASP A 64 -4.99 16.84 0.56
C ASP A 64 -4.36 17.58 -0.62
N TRP A 65 -4.31 16.90 -1.77
CA TRP A 65 -3.74 17.44 -3.00
C TRP A 65 -4.42 18.72 -3.48
N GLY A 66 -5.71 18.91 -3.18
CA GLY A 66 -6.43 20.13 -3.54
C GLY A 66 -5.82 21.35 -2.85
N ASN A 67 -5.56 21.26 -1.55
CA ASN A 67 -4.95 22.35 -0.79
C ASN A 67 -3.42 22.41 -0.95
N ALA A 68 -2.73 21.27 -1.01
CA ALA A 68 -1.30 21.23 -1.28
C ALA A 68 -0.96 21.90 -2.63
N SER A 69 -1.75 21.63 -3.68
CA SER A 69 -1.58 22.27 -4.99
C SER A 69 -1.82 23.76 -4.98
N ARG A 70 -2.83 24.24 -4.24
CA ARG A 70 -3.05 25.69 -4.09
C ARG A 70 -1.87 26.35 -3.39
N GLU A 71 -1.25 25.67 -2.43
CA GLU A 71 -0.14 26.23 -1.67
C GLU A 71 1.15 26.29 -2.48
N TYR A 72 1.56 25.20 -3.13
CA TYR A 72 2.79 25.24 -3.92
C TYR A 72 2.67 26.19 -5.12
N LYS A 73 1.47 26.32 -5.74
CA LYS A 73 1.23 27.29 -6.83
C LYS A 73 1.38 28.75 -6.40
N LYS A 74 1.18 29.06 -5.12
CA LYS A 74 1.38 30.41 -4.56
C LYS A 74 2.84 30.69 -4.19
N SER A 75 3.68 29.65 -4.12
CA SER A 75 5.07 29.75 -3.69
C SER A 75 5.93 30.54 -4.69
N ASN A 76 7.03 31.11 -4.18
CA ASN A 76 8.03 31.75 -5.02
C ASN A 76 8.75 30.74 -5.93
N ALA A 77 8.94 29.50 -5.48
CA ALA A 77 9.56 28.44 -6.27
C ALA A 77 8.77 28.17 -7.56
N TYR A 78 7.44 28.05 -7.47
CA TYR A 78 6.57 27.86 -8.64
C TYR A 78 6.68 29.02 -9.64
N LYS A 79 6.64 30.27 -9.15
CA LYS A 79 6.80 31.46 -10.00
C LYS A 79 8.18 31.49 -10.68
N LYS A 80 9.25 31.10 -9.97
CA LYS A 80 10.60 31.01 -10.53
C LYS A 80 10.70 29.92 -11.60
N ILE A 81 10.06 28.75 -11.41
CA ILE A 81 9.99 27.69 -12.42
C ILE A 81 9.32 28.23 -13.69
N GLN A 82 8.16 28.87 -13.56
CA GLN A 82 7.46 29.51 -14.68
C GLN A 82 8.35 30.49 -15.45
N ASN A 83 9.03 31.38 -14.73
CA ASN A 83 9.92 32.38 -15.33
C ASN A 83 11.12 31.72 -16.04
N LYS A 84 11.72 30.71 -15.41
CA LYS A 84 12.89 30.01 -15.94
C LYS A 84 12.55 29.23 -17.21
N LEU A 85 11.43 28.50 -17.22
CA LEU A 85 10.95 27.81 -18.42
C LEU A 85 10.64 28.81 -19.55
N THR A 86 10.08 29.98 -19.23
CA THR A 86 9.84 31.05 -20.19
C THR A 86 11.14 31.61 -20.78
N GLU A 87 12.19 31.75 -19.96
CA GLU A 87 13.52 32.16 -20.41
C GLU A 87 14.13 31.14 -21.39
N ILE A 88 14.09 29.86 -21.03
CA ILE A 88 14.58 28.75 -21.86
C ILE A 88 13.84 28.71 -23.20
N LEU A 89 12.51 28.87 -23.19
CA LEU A 89 11.70 28.93 -24.41
C LEU A 89 12.12 30.07 -25.35
N LYS A 90 12.45 31.24 -24.80
CA LYS A 90 12.88 32.40 -25.60
C LYS A 90 14.28 32.20 -26.19
N LYS A 91 15.17 31.56 -25.44
CA LYS A 91 16.55 31.26 -25.88
C LYS A 91 16.61 30.14 -26.90
N GLN A 92 15.66 29.19 -26.87
CA GLN A 92 15.63 27.97 -27.68
C GLN A 92 16.88 27.07 -27.52
N GLU A 93 17.62 27.27 -26.43
CA GLU A 93 18.81 26.51 -26.07
C GLU A 93 18.70 26.14 -24.59
N ILE A 94 19.07 24.91 -24.24
CA ILE A 94 19.00 24.37 -22.88
C ILE A 94 20.43 24.20 -22.37
N GLU A 95 20.83 25.00 -21.40
CA GLU A 95 22.15 24.87 -20.77
C GLU A 95 22.09 23.89 -19.58
N VAL A 96 23.23 23.25 -19.27
CA VAL A 96 23.35 22.39 -18.07
C VAL A 96 23.02 23.15 -16.79
N LYS A 97 23.33 24.46 -16.75
CA LYS A 97 23.00 25.35 -15.63
C LYS A 97 21.49 25.50 -15.44
N ASP A 98 20.73 25.56 -16.52
CA ASP A 98 19.27 25.67 -16.47
C ASP A 98 18.63 24.43 -15.85
N LEU A 99 19.15 23.24 -16.19
CA LEU A 99 18.70 21.97 -15.61
C LEU A 99 18.98 21.88 -14.11
N HIS A 100 20.15 22.36 -13.67
CA HIS A 100 20.49 22.43 -12.23
C HIS A 100 19.61 23.42 -11.48
N GLU A 101 19.33 24.58 -12.08
CA GLU A 101 18.45 25.58 -11.48
C GLU A 101 17.01 25.04 -11.34
N LEU A 102 16.47 24.41 -12.38
CA LEU A 102 15.15 23.76 -12.32
C LEU A 102 15.11 22.62 -11.30
N SER A 103 16.17 21.80 -11.20
CA SER A 103 16.29 20.76 -10.16
C SER A 103 16.21 21.35 -8.75
N ASN A 104 16.95 22.43 -8.49
CA ASN A 104 16.93 23.11 -7.19
C ASN A 104 15.55 23.71 -6.90
N LEU A 105 14.90 24.35 -7.88
CA LEU A 105 13.56 24.90 -7.73
C LEU A 105 12.50 23.80 -7.48
N LEU A 106 12.63 22.63 -8.10
CA LEU A 106 11.78 21.47 -7.80
C LEU A 106 12.01 20.95 -6.37
N ARG A 107 13.26 20.98 -5.87
CA ARG A 107 13.56 20.65 -4.47
C ARG A 107 12.95 21.66 -3.49
N GLU A 108 13.01 22.95 -3.81
CA GLU A 108 12.32 24.00 -3.03
C GLU A 108 10.80 23.77 -3.04
N LEU A 109 10.21 23.49 -4.21
CA LEU A 109 8.77 23.23 -4.34
C LEU A 109 8.34 21.97 -3.58
N LYS A 110 9.17 20.91 -3.60
CA LYS A 110 9.02 19.71 -2.77
C LYS A 110 8.96 20.08 -1.30
N GLY A 111 9.88 20.93 -0.84
CA GLY A 111 9.91 21.46 0.52
C GLY A 111 8.59 22.11 0.94
N VAL A 112 7.99 22.94 0.07
CA VAL A 112 6.68 23.57 0.34
C VAL A 112 5.57 22.53 0.56
N VAL A 113 5.54 21.46 -0.24
CA VAL A 113 4.55 20.40 -0.06
C VAL A 113 4.79 19.62 1.23
N ILE A 114 6.05 19.32 1.56
CA ILE A 114 6.41 18.66 2.82
C ILE A 114 6.00 19.54 4.02
N ASP A 115 6.27 20.86 3.98
CA ASP A 115 5.85 21.81 5.01
C ASP A 115 4.33 21.87 5.19
N PHE A 116 3.57 21.70 4.10
CA PHE A 116 2.12 21.57 4.17
C PHE A 116 1.70 20.29 4.89
N ILE A 117 2.23 19.13 4.47
CA ILE A 117 1.90 17.83 5.08
C ILE A 117 2.28 17.83 6.57
N GLU A 118 3.46 18.33 6.90
CA GLU A 118 3.99 18.41 8.27
C GLU A 118 3.13 19.30 9.18
N ARG A 119 2.65 20.44 8.67
CA ARG A 119 1.70 21.29 9.42
C ARG A 119 0.34 20.63 9.60
N GLN A 120 -0.15 19.87 8.62
CA GLN A 120 -1.41 19.14 8.77
C GLN A 120 -1.28 17.97 9.75
N ALA A 121 -0.15 17.26 9.74
CA ALA A 121 0.13 16.17 10.67
C ALA A 121 0.24 16.69 12.12
N GLY A 122 0.97 17.79 12.37
CA GLY A 122 1.07 18.40 13.71
C GLY A 122 -0.18 19.16 14.18
N ASN A 123 -1.30 19.03 13.45
CA ASN A 123 -2.63 19.65 13.63
C ASN A 123 -3.33 19.40 14.98
N VAL A 124 -2.81 19.84 16.14
CA VAL A 124 -3.42 19.52 17.46
C VAL A 124 -4.91 19.90 17.57
N GLU A 125 -5.32 21.06 17.04
CA GLU A 125 -6.72 21.50 17.09
C GLU A 125 -7.65 20.60 16.25
N GLN A 126 -7.09 19.95 15.24
CA GLN A 126 -7.81 19.06 14.33
C GLN A 126 -7.84 17.62 14.82
N GLY A 127 -7.00 17.25 15.80
CA GLY A 127 -6.94 15.90 16.35
C GLY A 127 -6.36 14.88 15.36
N LEU A 128 -6.94 13.69 15.32
CA LEU A 128 -6.52 12.64 14.41
C LEU A 128 -6.96 12.94 12.97
N ARG A 129 -6.18 12.42 12.02
CA ARG A 129 -6.42 12.51 10.58
C ARG A 129 -6.02 11.17 9.96
N HIS A 130 -6.37 10.97 8.69
CA HIS A 130 -6.04 9.75 7.97
C HIS A 130 -4.55 9.38 8.01
N ILE A 131 -3.64 10.36 8.06
CA ILE A 131 -2.19 10.11 8.16
C ILE A 131 -1.77 9.51 9.51
N HIS A 132 -2.53 9.77 10.59
CA HIS A 132 -2.25 9.25 11.94
C HIS A 132 -2.78 7.84 12.12
N ALA A 133 -4.00 7.61 11.63
CA ALA A 133 -4.65 6.31 11.63
C ALA A 133 -5.71 6.32 10.52
N PRO A 134 -5.57 5.47 9.49
CA PRO A 134 -6.62 5.27 8.50
C PRO A 134 -7.99 5.03 9.14
N GLY A 135 -9.01 5.71 8.63
CA GLY A 135 -10.36 5.76 9.23
C GLY A 135 -10.60 6.93 10.18
N SER A 136 -9.54 7.57 10.69
CA SER A 136 -9.69 8.76 11.53
C SER A 136 -10.00 10.00 10.71
N VAL A 137 -10.92 10.84 11.19
CA VAL A 137 -11.32 12.10 10.59
C VAL A 137 -11.09 13.26 11.56
N ALA A 138 -11.03 14.49 11.03
CA ALA A 138 -10.75 15.64 11.88
C ALA A 138 -11.82 15.81 12.96
N ARG A 139 -11.45 16.33 14.12
CA ARG A 139 -12.35 16.51 15.27
C ARG A 139 -13.63 17.30 14.93
N LYS A 140 -13.53 18.30 14.04
CA LYS A 140 -14.67 19.10 13.58
C LYS A 140 -15.62 18.34 12.65
N GLU A 141 -15.16 17.26 12.01
CA GLU A 141 -15.93 16.44 11.07
C GLU A 141 -16.75 15.36 11.79
N ALA A 142 -16.21 14.79 12.88
CA ALA A 142 -16.90 13.77 13.67
C ALA A 142 -16.62 13.90 15.18
N MET A 143 -17.07 15.00 15.77
CA MET A 143 -16.83 15.32 17.19
C MET A 143 -17.34 14.23 18.16
N ASN A 144 -18.40 13.51 17.78
CA ASN A 144 -19.01 12.44 18.57
C ASN A 144 -18.15 11.16 18.65
N LEU A 145 -17.12 11.03 17.83
CA LEU A 145 -16.18 9.90 17.88
C LEU A 145 -14.98 10.16 18.80
N TYR A 146 -14.83 11.38 19.31
CA TYR A 146 -13.77 11.75 20.24
C TYR A 146 -14.32 11.73 21.68
N PHE A 147 -13.80 10.85 22.52
CA PHE A 147 -14.18 10.69 23.93
C PHE A 147 -13.32 11.56 24.87
N GLY A 148 -13.03 12.80 24.45
CA GLY A 148 -12.27 13.77 25.24
C GLY A 148 -10.75 13.63 25.14
N GLU A 149 -10.25 12.87 24.16
CA GLU A 149 -8.83 12.71 23.91
C GLU A 149 -8.18 14.06 23.59
N LYS A 150 -6.99 14.27 24.13
CA LYS A 150 -6.12 15.42 23.82
C LYS A 150 -4.83 14.86 23.27
N PHE A 151 -4.43 15.35 22.12
CA PHE A 151 -3.16 15.02 21.50
C PHE A 151 -2.18 16.16 21.71
N VAL A 152 -0.92 15.84 21.94
CA VAL A 152 0.18 16.79 21.73
C VAL A 152 0.76 16.60 20.34
N ASP A 153 1.48 17.59 19.83
CA ASP A 153 2.08 17.56 18.50
C ASP A 153 3.01 16.36 18.30
N ASP A 154 3.83 16.04 19.31
CA ASP A 154 4.74 14.88 19.29
C ASP A 154 3.99 13.55 19.14
N ASP A 155 2.79 13.39 19.73
CA ASP A 155 1.97 12.19 19.54
C ASP A 155 1.48 12.05 18.10
N LEU A 156 1.04 13.16 17.50
CA LEU A 156 0.56 13.17 16.12
C LEU A 156 1.68 12.86 15.14
N TYR A 157 2.86 13.46 15.32
CA TYR A 157 4.03 13.15 14.49
C TYR A 157 4.47 11.70 14.63
N ARG A 158 4.46 11.13 15.85
CA ARG A 158 4.73 9.71 16.06
C ARG A 158 3.74 8.84 15.29
N LEU A 159 2.44 9.12 15.38
CA LEU A 159 1.41 8.37 14.67
C LEU A 159 1.57 8.48 13.14
N ALA A 160 1.84 9.68 12.63
CA ALA A 160 2.07 9.91 11.20
C ALA A 160 3.31 9.14 10.68
N SER A 161 4.37 9.09 11.49
CA SER A 161 5.58 8.34 11.18
C SER A 161 5.34 6.85 11.02
N ARG A 162 4.34 6.25 11.69
CA ARG A 162 3.98 4.83 11.51
C ARG A 162 3.53 4.53 10.09
N LEU A 163 2.65 5.38 9.54
CA LEU A 163 2.18 5.22 8.17
C LEU A 163 3.31 5.42 7.16
N CYS A 164 4.16 6.43 7.35
CA CYS A 164 5.33 6.67 6.50
C CYS A 164 6.36 5.53 6.56
N SER A 165 6.46 4.85 7.69
CA SER A 165 7.41 3.74 7.89
C SER A 165 6.84 2.39 7.46
N SER A 166 5.58 2.34 7.03
CA SER A 166 4.93 1.09 6.62
C SER A 166 5.46 0.58 5.28
N ILE A 167 5.27 -0.72 5.04
CA ILE A 167 5.53 -1.35 3.75
C ILE A 167 4.20 -1.66 3.08
N ALA A 168 3.96 -1.04 1.93
CA ALA A 168 2.73 -1.20 1.18
C ALA A 168 2.71 -2.50 0.36
N PHE A 169 1.62 -3.25 0.47
CA PHE A 169 1.28 -4.40 -0.36
C PHE A 169 0.34 -3.91 -1.46
N GLY A 170 0.91 -3.50 -2.59
CA GLY A 170 0.16 -2.84 -3.65
C GLY A 170 -0.29 -1.43 -3.24
N GLU A 171 -1.57 -1.11 -3.47
CA GLU A 171 -2.09 0.25 -3.28
C GLU A 171 -2.92 0.42 -2.00
N SER A 172 -3.50 -0.65 -1.47
CA SER A 172 -4.57 -0.59 -0.45
C SER A 172 -4.15 -1.05 0.93
N ILE A 173 -3.07 -1.83 1.05
CA ILE A 173 -2.68 -2.46 2.31
C ILE A 173 -1.24 -2.03 2.65
N GLY A 174 -0.95 -1.80 3.92
CA GLY A 174 0.42 -1.59 4.39
C GLY A 174 0.65 -2.22 5.75
N ILE A 175 1.86 -2.71 5.99
CA ILE A 175 2.27 -3.37 7.22
C ILE A 175 3.28 -2.49 7.95
N TYR A 176 3.08 -2.32 9.25
CA TYR A 176 4.01 -1.62 10.15
C TYR A 176 4.11 -2.36 11.49
N SER A 177 5.29 -2.32 12.10
CA SER A 177 5.54 -2.80 13.47
C SER A 177 6.40 -1.77 14.19
N GLU A 178 6.21 -1.65 15.50
CA GLU A 178 7.13 -0.91 16.38
C GLU A 178 8.45 -1.68 16.59
N ASP A 179 8.49 -2.96 16.21
CA ASP A 179 9.71 -3.74 16.16
C ASP A 179 10.57 -3.33 14.95
N GLU A 180 11.61 -2.54 15.21
CA GLU A 180 12.56 -2.07 14.19
C GLU A 180 13.34 -3.22 13.53
N GLY A 181 13.54 -4.34 14.23
CA GLY A 181 14.13 -5.55 13.67
C GLY A 181 13.23 -6.14 12.59
N PHE A 182 11.94 -6.27 12.89
CA PHE A 182 10.94 -6.74 11.92
C PHE A 182 10.87 -5.81 10.71
N MET A 183 10.80 -4.50 10.92
CA MET A 183 10.70 -3.54 9.82
C MET A 183 11.97 -3.48 8.97
N ARG A 184 13.16 -3.68 9.56
CA ARG A 184 14.42 -3.80 8.82
C ARG A 184 14.42 -5.05 7.95
N ASP A 185 14.06 -6.20 8.50
CA ASP A 185 14.08 -7.46 7.76
C ASP A 185 13.03 -7.45 6.64
N MET A 186 11.86 -6.82 6.85
CA MET A 186 10.88 -6.59 5.78
C MET A 186 11.41 -5.69 4.65
N ARG A 187 12.23 -4.68 4.96
CA ARG A 187 12.90 -3.85 3.93
C ARG A 187 13.95 -4.64 3.16
N GLN A 188 14.76 -5.44 3.87
CA GLN A 188 15.73 -6.35 3.26
C GLN A 188 15.03 -7.37 2.35
N LEU A 189 13.87 -7.89 2.76
CA LEU A 189 13.06 -8.78 1.94
C LEU A 189 12.65 -8.12 0.62
N ILE A 190 12.22 -6.86 0.62
CA ILE A 190 11.88 -6.15 -0.62
C ILE A 190 13.11 -6.03 -1.54
N GLU A 191 14.26 -5.67 -0.98
CA GLU A 191 15.49 -5.47 -1.73
C GLU A 191 16.02 -6.78 -2.32
N SER A 192 16.18 -7.81 -1.48
CA SER A 192 16.75 -9.11 -1.88
C SER A 192 15.89 -9.87 -2.88
N PHE A 193 14.56 -9.71 -2.83
CA PHE A 193 13.64 -10.34 -3.78
C PHE A 193 13.25 -9.44 -4.95
N GLY A 194 13.73 -8.18 -5.00
CA GLY A 194 13.45 -7.26 -6.11
C GLY A 194 11.97 -6.90 -6.24
N PHE A 195 11.28 -6.71 -5.11
CA PHE A 195 9.83 -6.43 -5.09
C PHE A 195 9.46 -4.97 -5.38
N GLY A 196 10.45 -4.08 -5.44
CA GLY A 196 10.23 -2.67 -5.79
C GLY A 196 11.02 -1.72 -4.89
N LEU A 197 10.41 -0.57 -4.60
CA LEU A 197 10.98 0.44 -3.70
C LEU A 197 10.91 -0.03 -2.24
N PRO A 198 11.80 0.44 -1.34
CA PRO A 198 11.89 -0.02 0.06
C PRO A 198 10.61 0.07 0.91
N PHE A 199 9.60 0.80 0.43
CA PHE A 199 8.33 1.03 1.12
C PHE A 199 7.15 0.29 0.46
N ARG A 200 7.40 -0.54 -0.55
CA ARG A 200 6.33 -1.11 -1.37
C ARG A 200 6.74 -2.40 -2.09
N ILE A 201 5.83 -3.37 -2.06
CA ILE A 201 5.76 -4.47 -3.02
C ILE A 201 4.90 -4.02 -4.21
N GLU A 202 5.49 -4.02 -5.41
CA GLU A 202 4.83 -3.59 -6.63
C GLU A 202 3.66 -4.51 -7.03
N ARG A 203 2.68 -3.96 -7.76
CA ARG A 203 1.41 -4.64 -8.03
C ARG A 203 1.58 -5.91 -8.87
N ASP A 204 2.49 -5.87 -9.84
CA ASP A 204 2.87 -7.01 -10.67
C ASP A 204 3.63 -8.07 -9.86
N LYS A 205 4.38 -7.66 -8.85
CA LYS A 205 5.13 -8.52 -7.92
C LYS A 205 4.26 -9.22 -6.89
N LEU A 206 3.08 -8.70 -6.55
CA LEU A 206 2.13 -9.37 -5.64
C LEU A 206 1.79 -10.81 -6.06
N ARG A 207 1.75 -11.09 -7.37
CA ARG A 207 1.47 -12.43 -7.89
C ARG A 207 2.58 -13.43 -7.55
N GLU A 208 3.82 -12.99 -7.37
CA GLU A 208 4.96 -13.83 -6.96
C GLU A 208 4.78 -14.32 -5.51
N ILE A 209 4.03 -13.57 -4.70
CA ILE A 209 3.64 -13.91 -3.32
C ILE A 209 2.27 -14.64 -3.30
N GLY A 210 1.68 -14.91 -4.46
CA GLY A 210 0.39 -15.58 -4.60
C GLY A 210 -0.84 -14.67 -4.41
N ILE A 211 -0.63 -13.37 -4.20
CA ILE A 211 -1.69 -12.37 -4.02
C ILE A 211 -2.24 -11.96 -5.41
N GLN A 212 -3.52 -12.20 -5.62
CA GLN A 212 -4.25 -11.93 -6.86
C GLN A 212 -4.99 -10.59 -6.79
N GLU A 213 -5.49 -10.10 -7.93
CA GLU A 213 -6.20 -8.82 -8.00
C GLU A 213 -7.47 -8.76 -7.17
N TYR A 214 -8.13 -9.89 -6.91
CA TYR A 214 -9.32 -9.95 -6.07
C TYR A 214 -8.99 -10.08 -4.56
N ASP A 215 -7.72 -10.27 -4.20
CA ASP A 215 -7.29 -10.35 -2.80
C ASP A 215 -6.96 -8.97 -2.21
N VAL A 216 -6.63 -7.97 -3.04
CA VAL A 216 -6.03 -6.70 -2.60
C VAL A 216 -6.92 -5.85 -1.69
N ASP A 217 -8.22 -6.14 -1.64
CA ASP A 217 -9.20 -5.49 -0.78
C ASP A 217 -9.56 -6.35 0.46
N HIS A 218 -8.81 -7.43 0.71
CA HIS A 218 -9.05 -8.42 1.77
C HIS A 218 -7.77 -8.58 2.63
N PRO A 219 -7.51 -7.68 3.60
CA PRO A 219 -6.27 -7.65 4.37
C PRO A 219 -5.90 -8.97 5.07
N TYR A 220 -6.85 -9.73 5.63
CA TYR A 220 -6.54 -11.01 6.28
C TYR A 220 -6.16 -12.10 5.27
N VAL A 221 -6.79 -12.12 4.08
CA VAL A 221 -6.37 -13.00 2.97
C VAL A 221 -4.96 -12.65 2.51
N VAL A 222 -4.64 -11.37 2.35
CA VAL A 222 -3.30 -10.90 1.96
C VAL A 222 -2.25 -11.30 2.99
N LEU A 223 -2.54 -11.11 4.27
CA LEU A 223 -1.65 -11.51 5.37
C LEU A 223 -1.42 -13.02 5.39
N LEU A 224 -2.51 -13.81 5.25
CA LEU A 224 -2.41 -15.27 5.17
C LEU A 224 -1.48 -15.70 4.03
N LYS A 225 -1.70 -15.20 2.81
CA LYS A 225 -0.91 -15.55 1.64
C LYS A 225 0.56 -15.15 1.79
N PHE A 226 0.82 -13.97 2.37
CA PHE A 226 2.18 -13.53 2.66
C PHE A 226 2.90 -14.46 3.66
N ILE A 227 2.25 -14.84 4.77
CA ILE A 227 2.81 -15.75 5.77
C ILE A 227 3.10 -17.12 5.17
N MET A 228 2.17 -17.66 4.36
CA MET A 228 2.36 -18.93 3.67
C MET A 228 3.51 -18.87 2.67
N TRP A 229 3.62 -17.76 1.92
CA TRP A 229 4.74 -17.54 1.01
C TRP A 229 6.08 -17.52 1.75
N LEU A 230 6.20 -16.78 2.86
CA LEU A 230 7.42 -16.78 3.69
C LEU A 230 7.81 -18.19 4.10
N ARG A 231 6.85 -18.98 4.63
CA ARG A 231 7.10 -20.35 5.06
C ARG A 231 7.58 -21.23 3.91
N ASN A 232 7.01 -21.05 2.72
CA ASN A 232 7.39 -21.82 1.54
C ASN A 232 8.77 -21.45 1.03
N GLN A 233 9.15 -20.16 1.04
CA GLN A 233 10.51 -19.74 0.69
C GLN A 233 11.56 -20.34 1.63
N ILE A 234 11.25 -20.52 2.92
CA ILE A 234 12.17 -21.19 3.85
C ILE A 234 12.50 -22.63 3.38
N ASP A 235 11.56 -23.32 2.75
CA ASP A 235 11.74 -24.70 2.27
C ASP A 235 12.40 -24.78 0.88
N VAL A 236 12.16 -23.80 0.00
CA VAL A 236 12.55 -23.89 -1.43
C VAL A 236 13.67 -22.93 -1.87
N GLU A 237 13.94 -21.86 -1.13
CA GLU A 237 14.95 -20.86 -1.51
C GLU A 237 16.35 -21.42 -1.34
N GLU A 238 17.19 -21.33 -2.38
CA GLU A 238 18.56 -21.87 -2.38
C GLU A 238 19.54 -20.89 -1.71
N ASP A 239 19.27 -19.59 -1.80
CA ASP A 239 20.08 -18.55 -1.18
C ASP A 239 19.91 -18.53 0.35
N PRO A 240 20.97 -18.82 1.13
CA PRO A 240 20.88 -18.89 2.59
C PRO A 240 20.52 -17.54 3.23
N GLU A 241 20.92 -16.42 2.64
CA GLU A 241 20.62 -15.09 3.18
C GLU A 241 19.12 -14.78 3.04
N LYS A 242 18.56 -15.03 1.86
CA LYS A 242 17.11 -14.86 1.61
C LYS A 242 16.26 -15.78 2.47
N ARG A 243 16.72 -17.02 2.66
CA ARG A 243 16.07 -18.00 3.54
C ARG A 243 16.04 -17.51 4.98
N GLU A 244 17.16 -16.98 5.48
CA GLU A 244 17.27 -16.45 6.84
C GLU A 244 16.37 -15.22 7.04
N ILE A 245 16.30 -14.31 6.07
CA ILE A 245 15.37 -13.16 6.12
C ILE A 245 13.92 -13.65 6.27
N CYS A 246 13.50 -14.62 5.46
CA CYS A 246 12.14 -15.17 5.54
C CYS A 246 11.86 -15.83 6.91
N LEU A 247 12.82 -16.60 7.43
CA LEU A 247 12.73 -17.26 8.73
C LEU A 247 12.65 -16.24 9.87
N SER A 248 13.49 -15.20 9.83
CA SER A 248 13.54 -14.12 10.81
C SER A 248 12.21 -13.38 10.89
N ILE A 249 11.65 -12.97 9.74
CA ILE A 249 10.33 -12.31 9.66
C ILE A 249 9.23 -13.21 10.22
N LEU A 250 9.21 -14.49 9.83
CA LEU A 250 8.19 -15.44 10.30
C LEU A 250 8.28 -15.66 11.82
N ASN A 251 9.49 -15.71 12.38
CA ASN A 251 9.70 -15.83 13.83
C ASN A 251 9.27 -14.56 14.57
N MET A 252 9.61 -13.38 14.05
CA MET A 252 9.20 -12.11 14.65
C MET A 252 7.69 -11.93 14.63
N LEU A 253 6.97 -12.36 13.58
CA LEU A 253 5.50 -12.30 13.53
C LEU A 253 4.81 -13.04 14.68
N GLN A 254 5.47 -14.02 15.29
CA GLN A 254 4.92 -14.74 16.45
C GLN A 254 4.80 -13.85 17.69
N SER A 255 5.67 -12.84 17.82
CA SER A 255 5.80 -12.04 19.04
C SER A 255 5.63 -10.53 18.83
N ALA A 256 5.90 -10.03 17.63
CA ALA A 256 5.79 -8.62 17.28
C ALA A 256 4.33 -8.19 17.12
N THR A 257 4.02 -7.00 17.62
CA THR A 257 2.74 -6.35 17.35
C THR A 257 2.76 -5.69 15.98
N VAL A 258 1.87 -6.14 15.11
CA VAL A 258 1.77 -5.65 13.73
C VAL A 258 0.51 -4.81 13.56
N ASN A 259 0.66 -3.68 12.89
CA ASN A 259 -0.42 -2.83 12.42
C ASN A 259 -0.56 -3.01 10.92
N MET A 260 -1.77 -3.34 10.46
CA MET A 260 -2.13 -3.24 9.04
C MET A 260 -2.96 -2.01 8.78
N PHE A 261 -2.48 -1.17 7.89
CA PHE A 261 -3.22 -0.03 7.35
C PHE A 261 -4.01 -0.50 6.13
N PHE A 262 -5.33 -0.44 6.21
CA PHE A 262 -6.22 -0.78 5.11
C PHE A 262 -6.89 0.48 4.56
N MET A 263 -6.64 0.79 3.30
CA MET A 263 -7.07 2.00 2.61
C MET A 263 -7.52 1.69 1.17
N PRO A 264 -8.59 0.91 0.95
CA PRO A 264 -9.14 0.66 -0.39
C PRO A 264 -9.64 1.95 -1.05
N PRO A 265 -10.07 1.94 -2.33
CA PRO A 265 -10.63 3.14 -2.98
C PRO A 265 -11.80 3.78 -2.19
N ASP A 266 -12.62 2.95 -1.54
CA ASP A 266 -13.72 3.40 -0.69
C ASP A 266 -13.20 3.92 0.66
N LYS A 267 -13.19 5.25 0.84
CA LYS A 267 -12.68 5.91 2.07
C LYS A 267 -13.38 5.46 3.35
N GLU A 268 -14.65 5.09 3.26
CA GLU A 268 -15.45 4.63 4.41
C GLU A 268 -14.93 3.31 5.00
N LYS A 269 -14.20 2.52 4.21
CA LYS A 269 -13.60 1.25 4.65
C LYS A 269 -12.20 1.43 5.22
N TRP A 270 -11.66 2.66 5.25
CA TRP A 270 -10.32 2.88 5.75
C TRP A 270 -10.25 2.55 7.23
N CYS A 271 -9.28 1.71 7.62
CA CYS A 271 -9.12 1.32 9.01
C CYS A 271 -7.67 0.90 9.32
N THR A 272 -7.36 0.86 10.61
CA THR A 272 -6.13 0.25 11.13
C THR A 272 -6.52 -1.05 11.84
N ILE A 273 -5.90 -2.16 11.44
CA ILE A 273 -6.11 -3.48 12.02
C ILE A 273 -4.89 -3.79 12.90
N PHE A 274 -5.14 -4.12 14.15
CA PHE A 274 -4.10 -4.39 15.15
C PHE A 274 -3.96 -5.90 15.38
N PHE A 275 -2.76 -6.43 15.22
CA PHE A 275 -2.41 -7.82 15.46
C PHE A 275 -1.41 -7.89 16.62
N PRO A 276 -1.85 -8.25 17.84
CA PRO A 276 -0.96 -8.22 19.00
C PRO A 276 0.16 -9.27 18.92
N ARG A 277 -0.18 -10.51 18.56
CA ARG A 277 0.74 -11.65 18.36
C ARG A 277 0.10 -12.70 17.45
N LEU A 278 0.89 -13.39 16.63
CA LEU A 278 0.42 -14.44 15.71
C LEU A 278 0.98 -15.83 16.04
N ASP A 279 1.57 -16.04 17.22
CA ASP A 279 2.19 -17.30 17.62
C ASP A 279 1.23 -18.49 17.57
N PHE A 280 0.00 -18.33 18.07
CA PHE A 280 -0.97 -19.42 18.07
C PHE A 280 -1.34 -19.86 16.64
N PHE A 281 -1.53 -18.91 15.74
CA PHE A 281 -1.79 -19.19 14.33
C PHE A 281 -0.57 -19.84 13.66
N ILE A 282 0.62 -19.25 13.80
CA ILE A 282 1.84 -19.74 13.15
C ILE A 282 2.19 -21.16 13.62
N ASN A 283 2.16 -21.41 14.93
CA ASN A 283 2.57 -22.71 15.48
C ASN A 283 1.58 -23.83 15.14
N ASN A 284 0.28 -23.54 15.07
CA ASN A 284 -0.73 -24.58 14.82
C ASN A 284 -1.05 -24.78 13.34
N TRP A 285 -1.00 -23.72 12.52
CA TRP A 285 -1.45 -23.75 11.13
C TRP A 285 -0.32 -23.67 10.10
N ILE A 286 0.80 -23.03 10.44
CA ILE A 286 1.89 -22.79 9.48
C ILE A 286 3.06 -23.74 9.70
N GLN A 287 3.45 -24.01 10.95
CA GLN A 287 4.59 -24.89 11.25
C GLN A 287 4.25 -26.38 11.15
N ARG A 288 2.98 -26.77 11.32
CA ARG A 288 2.54 -28.18 11.20
C ARG A 288 2.32 -28.54 9.74
N ASP A 289 3.17 -29.40 9.17
CA ASP A 289 3.16 -29.73 7.74
C ASP A 289 1.82 -30.24 7.21
N GLU A 290 1.13 -31.12 7.94
CA GLU A 290 -0.17 -31.66 7.50
C GLU A 290 -1.24 -30.58 7.43
N VAL A 291 -1.35 -29.77 8.50
CA VAL A 291 -2.31 -28.66 8.59
C VAL A 291 -1.99 -27.59 7.55
N ARG A 292 -0.71 -27.24 7.38
CA ARG A 292 -0.23 -26.32 6.35
C ARG A 292 -0.64 -26.78 4.95
N LYS A 293 -0.42 -28.05 4.61
CA LYS A 293 -0.80 -28.61 3.29
C LYS A 293 -2.31 -28.51 3.04
N ASN A 294 -3.14 -28.67 4.08
CA ASN A 294 -4.58 -28.50 3.96
C ASN A 294 -4.95 -27.03 3.68
N LEU A 295 -4.28 -26.09 4.35
CA LEU A 295 -4.45 -24.66 4.13
C LEU A 295 -3.97 -24.22 2.73
N GLU A 296 -2.84 -24.74 2.26
CA GLU A 296 -2.35 -24.56 0.88
C GLU A 296 -3.34 -25.08 -0.15
N ALA A 297 -3.92 -26.25 0.09
CA ALA A 297 -4.95 -26.80 -0.78
C ALA A 297 -6.21 -25.90 -0.79
N LEU A 298 -6.64 -25.36 0.36
CA LEU A 298 -7.75 -24.41 0.43
C LEU A 298 -7.50 -23.19 -0.46
N VAL A 299 -6.37 -22.51 -0.22
CA VAL A 299 -5.98 -21.28 -0.93
C VAL A 299 -5.93 -21.53 -2.43
N LYS A 300 -5.26 -22.61 -2.84
CA LYS A 300 -5.12 -22.98 -4.26
C LYS A 300 -6.48 -23.29 -4.89
N ASN A 301 -7.36 -24.02 -4.20
CA ASN A 301 -8.67 -24.38 -4.72
C ASN A 301 -9.54 -23.13 -4.93
N ILE A 302 -9.54 -22.19 -3.98
CA ILE A 302 -10.24 -20.90 -4.10
C ILE A 302 -9.70 -20.12 -5.31
N ASP A 303 -8.38 -19.98 -5.42
CA ASP A 303 -7.75 -19.21 -6.49
C ASP A 303 -8.04 -19.81 -7.88
N THR A 304 -7.94 -21.14 -8.01
CA THR A 304 -8.27 -21.86 -9.24
C THR A 304 -9.76 -21.70 -9.57
N PHE A 305 -10.63 -21.86 -8.59
CA PHE A 305 -12.08 -21.73 -8.77
C PHE A 305 -12.49 -20.33 -9.26
N ILE A 306 -12.01 -19.27 -8.60
CA ILE A 306 -12.29 -17.88 -9.00
C ILE A 306 -11.75 -17.61 -10.41
N ARG A 307 -10.55 -18.08 -10.74
CA ARG A 307 -9.95 -17.91 -12.07
C ARG A 307 -10.78 -18.58 -13.16
N ASP A 308 -11.22 -19.81 -12.92
CA ASP A 308 -12.07 -20.56 -13.86
C ASP A 308 -13.46 -19.91 -14.00
N ALA A 309 -14.07 -19.47 -12.90
CA ALA A 309 -15.33 -18.73 -12.90
C ALA A 309 -15.24 -17.44 -13.71
N LEU A 310 -14.18 -16.65 -13.52
CA LEU A 310 -13.94 -15.42 -14.29
C LEU A 310 -13.70 -15.74 -15.77
N ARG A 311 -12.94 -16.78 -16.11
CA ARG A 311 -12.71 -17.19 -17.50
C ARG A 311 -14.02 -17.56 -18.20
N GLU A 312 -14.84 -18.41 -17.58
CA GLU A 312 -16.11 -18.84 -18.16
C GLU A 312 -17.13 -17.71 -18.22
N SER A 313 -17.17 -16.82 -17.22
CA SER A 313 -18.06 -15.65 -17.23
C SER A 313 -17.77 -14.71 -18.41
N ARG A 314 -16.49 -14.58 -18.82
CA ARG A 314 -16.09 -13.79 -20.00
C ARG A 314 -16.62 -14.44 -21.28
N ARG A 315 -16.54 -15.77 -21.39
CA ARG A 315 -17.09 -16.51 -22.55
C ARG A 315 -18.60 -16.35 -22.64
N ARG A 316 -19.29 -16.32 -21.50
CA ARG A 316 -20.76 -16.18 -21.39
C ARG A 316 -21.25 -14.73 -21.36
N LYS A 317 -20.36 -13.73 -21.35
CA LYS A 317 -20.67 -12.30 -21.20
C LYS A 317 -21.43 -11.93 -19.91
N GLU A 318 -21.19 -12.67 -18.82
CA GLU A 318 -21.81 -12.46 -17.50
C GLU A 318 -20.83 -11.97 -16.42
N VAL A 319 -19.72 -11.35 -16.85
CA VAL A 319 -18.59 -10.99 -15.98
C VAL A 319 -19.01 -10.21 -14.74
N GLU A 320 -19.90 -9.23 -14.89
CA GLU A 320 -20.28 -8.35 -13.78
C GLU A 320 -21.08 -9.08 -12.69
N LYS A 321 -22.02 -9.95 -13.09
CA LYS A 321 -22.78 -10.76 -12.14
C LYS A 321 -21.85 -11.72 -11.37
N VAL A 322 -20.91 -12.34 -12.08
CA VAL A 322 -19.94 -13.27 -11.49
C VAL A 322 -18.97 -12.54 -10.56
N ARG A 323 -18.54 -11.32 -10.91
CA ARG A 323 -17.73 -10.47 -10.03
C ARG A 323 -18.44 -10.14 -8.72
N ASN A 324 -19.72 -9.80 -8.76
CA ASN A 324 -20.49 -9.53 -7.55
C ASN A 324 -20.55 -10.75 -6.62
N THR A 325 -20.76 -11.95 -7.16
CA THR A 325 -20.76 -13.18 -6.36
C THR A 325 -19.35 -13.53 -5.86
N ILE A 326 -18.30 -13.30 -6.66
CA ILE A 326 -16.91 -13.45 -6.22
C ILE A 326 -16.59 -12.50 -5.06
N ASN A 327 -17.05 -11.25 -5.09
CA ASN A 327 -16.85 -10.32 -3.99
C ASN A 327 -17.52 -10.83 -2.70
N LEU A 328 -18.73 -11.40 -2.79
CA LEU A 328 -19.39 -12.04 -1.64
C LEU A 328 -18.62 -13.26 -1.14
N LEU A 329 -18.06 -14.06 -2.05
CA LEU A 329 -17.21 -15.20 -1.71
C LEU A 329 -15.96 -14.71 -0.98
N MET A 330 -15.26 -13.71 -1.51
CA MET A 330 -14.06 -13.15 -0.89
C MET A 330 -14.32 -12.50 0.47
N ASN A 331 -15.48 -11.87 0.68
CA ASN A 331 -15.88 -11.37 2.00
C ASN A 331 -16.01 -12.50 3.03
N ASN A 332 -16.60 -13.65 2.66
CA ASN A 332 -16.66 -14.80 3.56
C ASN A 332 -15.26 -15.42 3.76
N TYR A 333 -14.42 -15.39 2.74
CA TYR A 333 -13.05 -15.89 2.84
C TYR A 333 -12.22 -15.03 3.79
N GLU A 334 -12.39 -13.71 3.72
CA GLU A 334 -11.79 -12.75 4.64
C GLU A 334 -12.23 -12.99 6.09
N ILE A 335 -13.52 -13.28 6.34
CA ILE A 335 -14.02 -13.63 7.69
C ILE A 335 -13.36 -14.92 8.19
N LEU A 336 -13.27 -15.95 7.34
CA LEU A 336 -12.59 -17.20 7.66
C LEU A 336 -11.12 -16.96 8.02
N CYS A 337 -10.38 -16.24 7.17
CA CYS A 337 -8.98 -15.88 7.40
C CYS A 337 -8.80 -15.07 8.67
N ARG A 338 -9.69 -14.11 8.94
CA ARG A 338 -9.68 -13.32 10.16
C ARG A 338 -9.80 -14.20 11.40
N LYS A 339 -10.80 -15.08 11.43
CA LYS A 339 -11.01 -15.98 12.58
C LYS A 339 -9.83 -16.93 12.78
N LEU A 340 -9.29 -17.43 11.68
CA LEU A 340 -8.12 -18.31 11.68
C LEU A 340 -6.87 -17.60 12.20
N ILE A 341 -6.59 -16.37 11.76
CA ILE A 341 -5.39 -15.63 12.15
C ILE A 341 -5.51 -15.10 13.59
N GLU A 342 -6.66 -14.52 13.97
CA GLU A 342 -6.83 -13.91 15.29
C GLU A 342 -7.01 -14.93 16.41
N TYR A 343 -7.69 -16.06 16.14
CA TYR A 343 -8.08 -17.02 17.19
C TYR A 343 -7.57 -18.44 16.92
N GLY A 344 -6.92 -18.69 15.78
CA GLY A 344 -6.46 -20.03 15.38
C GLY A 344 -7.58 -21.05 15.18
N VAL A 345 -8.82 -20.60 14.99
CA VAL A 345 -9.98 -21.47 14.74
C VAL A 345 -10.68 -21.09 13.45
N PRO A 346 -11.11 -22.05 12.63
CA PRO A 346 -11.85 -21.77 11.41
C PRO A 346 -13.28 -21.31 11.72
N ASP A 347 -13.77 -20.32 10.96
CA ASP A 347 -15.18 -19.93 10.99
C ASP A 347 -16.00 -20.87 10.08
N PHE A 348 -16.65 -21.86 10.68
CA PHE A 348 -17.45 -22.84 9.95
C PHE A 348 -18.68 -22.23 9.26
N TYR A 349 -19.21 -21.10 9.77
CA TYR A 349 -20.33 -20.42 9.13
C TYR A 349 -19.87 -19.71 7.85
N ALA A 350 -18.76 -18.97 7.93
CA ALA A 350 -18.15 -18.36 6.75
C ALA A 350 -17.71 -19.43 5.72
N LEU A 351 -17.13 -20.55 6.18
CA LEU A 351 -16.76 -21.66 5.32
C LEU A 351 -17.96 -22.29 4.61
N ARG A 352 -19.09 -22.45 5.31
CA ARG A 352 -20.33 -22.93 4.69
C ARG A 352 -20.82 -21.97 3.62
N ASN A 353 -20.86 -20.68 3.90
CA ASN A 353 -21.27 -19.67 2.92
C ASN A 353 -20.34 -19.63 1.70
N LEU A 354 -19.03 -19.83 1.90
CA LEU A 354 -18.08 -20.00 0.79
C LEU A 354 -18.48 -21.16 -0.12
N MET A 355 -18.80 -22.32 0.47
CA MET A 355 -19.23 -23.49 -0.29
C MET A 355 -20.55 -23.25 -1.01
N ASP A 356 -21.54 -22.65 -0.35
CA ASP A 356 -22.84 -22.34 -0.95
C ASP A 356 -22.69 -21.39 -2.15
N LEU A 357 -21.89 -20.33 -2.02
CA LEU A 357 -21.58 -19.39 -3.11
C LEU A 357 -20.78 -20.06 -4.23
N ALA A 358 -19.84 -20.94 -3.88
CA ALA A 358 -19.08 -21.69 -4.88
C ALA A 358 -19.98 -22.67 -5.66
N VAL A 359 -20.94 -23.31 -4.99
CA VAL A 359 -21.94 -24.17 -5.66
C VAL A 359 -22.80 -23.37 -6.62
N ASP A 360 -23.34 -22.23 -6.19
CA ASP A 360 -24.13 -21.36 -7.07
C ASP A 360 -23.32 -20.90 -8.30
N LEU A 361 -22.09 -20.42 -8.07
CA LEU A 361 -21.18 -20.04 -9.15
C LEU A 361 -20.84 -21.20 -10.09
N SER A 362 -20.68 -22.41 -9.55
CA SER A 362 -20.36 -23.60 -10.34
C SER A 362 -21.48 -23.98 -11.31
N ILE A 363 -22.73 -23.93 -10.82
CA ILE A 363 -23.93 -24.20 -11.61
C ILE A 363 -24.09 -23.13 -12.68
N ARG A 364 -23.94 -21.85 -12.32
CA ARG A 364 -24.08 -20.73 -13.25
C ARG A 364 -23.02 -20.74 -14.35
N CYS A 365 -21.76 -20.96 -14.00
CA CYS A 365 -20.65 -20.92 -14.94
C CYS A 365 -20.39 -22.26 -15.64
N GLY A 366 -21.01 -23.35 -15.19
CA GLY A 366 -20.75 -24.71 -15.70
C GLY A 366 -19.34 -25.20 -15.42
N ILE A 367 -18.76 -24.80 -14.29
CA ILE A 367 -17.40 -25.20 -13.87
C ILE A 367 -17.48 -26.34 -12.84
N LYS A 368 -16.50 -27.24 -12.85
CA LYS A 368 -16.44 -28.32 -11.86
C LYS A 368 -15.92 -27.79 -10.53
N LEU A 369 -16.60 -28.15 -9.44
CA LEU A 369 -16.09 -27.94 -8.09
C LEU A 369 -15.02 -28.99 -7.78
N HIS A 370 -13.82 -28.51 -7.49
CA HIS A 370 -12.71 -29.33 -7.02
C HIS A 370 -12.32 -28.90 -5.60
N PHE A 371 -13.29 -28.91 -4.67
CA PHE A 371 -12.96 -28.80 -3.25
C PHE A 371 -12.63 -30.19 -2.73
N LYS A 372 -11.35 -30.44 -2.44
CA LYS A 372 -11.00 -31.58 -1.57
C LYS A 372 -11.64 -31.38 -0.20
N SER A 373 -12.03 -32.47 0.46
CA SER A 373 -12.52 -32.43 1.83
C SER A 373 -11.52 -31.68 2.70
N LEU A 374 -11.95 -30.53 3.25
CA LEU A 374 -11.15 -29.70 4.12
C LEU A 374 -11.24 -30.28 5.53
N ILE A 375 -10.26 -31.07 5.91
CA ILE A 375 -10.06 -31.42 7.32
C ILE A 375 -9.33 -30.24 7.96
N LEU A 376 -10.11 -29.26 8.42
CA LEU A 376 -9.65 -28.16 9.26
C LEU A 376 -9.80 -28.60 10.73
N ALA A 377 -9.05 -29.64 11.13
CA ALA A 377 -8.94 -30.05 12.53
C ALA A 377 -7.56 -29.60 13.04
N ALA A 378 -7.55 -28.83 14.12
CA ALA A 378 -6.35 -28.30 14.78
C ALA A 378 -5.74 -29.30 15.77
#